data_AF-A0AAU1HAL4-F1
#
_entry.id   AF-A0AAU1HAL4-F1
#
_cell.length_a   1.000
_cell.length_b   1.000
_cell.length_c   1.000
_cell.angle_alpha   90.00
_cell.angle_beta   90.00
_cell.angle_gamma   90.00
#
_symmetry.space_group_name_H-M   'P 1'
#
loop_
_entity.id
_entity.type
_entity.pdbx_description
1 polymer ?
#
loop_
_entity_poly.entity_id
_entity_poly.type
_entity_poly.pdbx_seq_one_letter_code
_entity_poly.pdbx_strand_id
1 'polypeptide(L)'
;MTAEADGTPLLPPVLQAYPYPWDNAFIWTSEKEDEETLAYARAVLEACLPPRPLAEPEPPAEVAVHDSSEDGYPEWTEIRTVLRERMPYARHVTAERMADAEAECARRGLTTADFEEVWTRRITAWIAEQTLYWCGLMVDDEAALTPWLMDLAERYAERGTAAATAVGALTCTRSAPESRAALARLAAHEGLPTEIRELIEDGRS
;
A
#
# COMPACT_ATOMS: atom_id res chain seq x y z
N MET A 1 -17.29 21.51 -11.73
CA MET A 1 -16.95 22.39 -10.60
C MET A 1 -15.92 21.64 -9.78
N THR A 2 -14.66 21.74 -10.20
CA THR A 2 -13.51 21.10 -9.54
C THR A 2 -13.30 21.82 -8.22
N ALA A 3 -13.55 21.14 -7.11
CA ALA A 3 -13.08 21.60 -5.82
C ALA A 3 -11.55 21.66 -5.93
N GLU A 4 -10.99 22.87 -5.95
CA GLU A 4 -9.57 23.05 -5.70
C GLU A 4 -9.29 22.34 -4.38
N ALA A 5 -8.31 21.43 -4.39
CA ALA A 5 -7.84 20.85 -3.16
C ALA A 5 -7.37 22.03 -2.29
N ASP A 6 -8.04 22.27 -1.16
CA ASP A 6 -7.67 23.29 -0.17
C ASP A 6 -6.31 22.92 0.44
N GLY A 7 -5.22 23.09 -0.31
CA GLY A 7 -3.87 22.82 0.17
C GLY A 7 -2.88 22.31 -0.88
N THR A 8 -1.63 22.20 -0.45
CA THR A 8 -0.51 21.67 -1.23
C THR A 8 -0.58 20.14 -1.25
N PRO A 9 -0.82 19.48 -2.41
CA PRO A 9 -0.93 18.03 -2.45
C PRO A 9 0.39 17.34 -2.13
N LEU A 10 0.36 16.34 -1.24
CA LEU A 10 1.53 15.53 -0.90
C LEU A 10 1.66 14.26 -1.76
N LEU A 11 0.56 13.82 -2.37
CA LEU A 11 0.54 12.65 -3.24
C LEU A 11 0.63 13.04 -4.72
N PRO A 12 1.26 12.21 -5.58
CA PRO A 12 1.33 12.46 -7.02
C PRO A 12 -0.07 12.45 -7.67
N PRO A 13 -0.24 13.10 -8.84
CA PRO A 13 -1.55 13.29 -9.47
C PRO A 13 -2.37 12.00 -9.69
N VAL A 14 -1.71 10.89 -10.02
CA VAL A 14 -2.39 9.59 -10.23
C VAL A 14 -3.05 9.07 -8.95
N LEU A 15 -2.44 9.32 -7.79
CA LEU A 15 -3.00 8.95 -6.49
C LEU A 15 -4.04 9.96 -6.01
N GLN A 16 -3.95 11.23 -6.41
CA GLN A 16 -5.02 12.19 -6.14
C GLN A 16 -6.32 11.76 -6.87
N ALA A 17 -6.20 11.20 -8.07
CA ALA A 17 -7.33 10.66 -8.81
C ALA A 17 -7.87 9.32 -8.25
N TYR A 18 -7.25 8.78 -7.20
CA TYR A 18 -7.63 7.50 -6.63
C TYR A 18 -9.08 7.52 -6.11
N PRO A 19 -9.97 6.67 -6.66
CA PRO A 19 -11.41 6.83 -6.46
C PRO A 19 -11.90 6.26 -5.12
N TYR A 20 -11.13 5.36 -4.51
CA TYR A 20 -11.60 4.60 -3.36
C TYR A 20 -11.36 5.36 -2.05
N PRO A 21 -12.38 5.45 -1.17
CA PRO A 21 -12.26 6.12 0.10
C PRO A 21 -11.45 5.30 1.11
N TRP A 22 -10.85 6.00 2.07
CA TRP A 22 -10.13 5.37 3.17
C TRP A 22 -11.06 4.60 4.13
N ASP A 23 -12.32 5.00 4.28
CA ASP A 23 -13.29 4.25 5.10
C ASP A 23 -13.52 2.81 4.60
N ASN A 24 -13.31 2.58 3.32
CA ASN A 24 -13.29 1.24 2.73
C ASN A 24 -11.86 0.72 2.56
N ALA A 25 -10.94 1.15 3.42
CA ALA A 25 -9.52 0.81 3.40
C ALA A 25 -8.81 0.97 2.06
N PHE A 26 -9.27 1.87 1.16
CA PHE A 26 -8.78 2.00 -0.22
C PHE A 26 -9.02 0.77 -1.13
N ILE A 27 -9.91 -0.14 -0.71
CA ILE A 27 -10.23 -1.37 -1.43
C ILE A 27 -10.72 -1.05 -2.84
N TRP A 28 -10.09 -1.70 -3.82
CA TRP A 28 -10.51 -1.68 -5.21
C TRP A 28 -11.82 -2.47 -5.35
N THR A 29 -12.91 -1.78 -5.64
CA THR A 29 -14.23 -2.42 -5.83
C THR A 29 -14.60 -2.60 -7.31
N SER A 30 -13.71 -2.23 -8.23
CA SER A 30 -13.97 -2.42 -9.66
C SER A 30 -13.86 -3.90 -10.01
N GLU A 31 -14.96 -4.47 -10.51
CA GLU A 31 -14.98 -5.78 -11.18
C GLU A 31 -14.58 -5.67 -12.66
N LYS A 32 -14.28 -4.45 -13.15
CA LYS A 32 -13.85 -4.25 -14.54
C LYS A 32 -12.35 -4.48 -14.67
N GLU A 33 -12.00 -5.47 -15.48
CA GLU A 33 -10.64 -5.84 -15.85
C GLU A 33 -10.34 -5.40 -17.30
N ASP A 34 -10.73 -4.17 -17.64
CA ASP A 34 -10.42 -3.60 -18.96
C ASP A 34 -9.02 -2.98 -19.00
N GLU A 35 -8.51 -2.75 -20.22
CA GLU A 35 -7.17 -2.22 -20.45
C GLU A 35 -6.94 -0.88 -19.74
N GLU A 36 -7.96 -0.03 -19.66
CA GLU A 36 -7.88 1.27 -18.98
C GLU A 36 -7.73 1.09 -17.46
N THR A 37 -8.52 0.19 -16.85
CA THR A 37 -8.43 -0.09 -15.41
C THR A 37 -7.08 -0.72 -15.05
N LEU A 38 -6.59 -1.66 -15.86
CA LEU A 38 -5.28 -2.29 -15.65
C LEU A 38 -4.14 -1.29 -15.83
N ALA A 39 -4.21 -0.43 -16.84
CA ALA A 39 -3.24 0.65 -17.04
C ALA A 39 -3.24 1.64 -15.86
N TYR A 40 -4.41 1.96 -15.32
CA TYR A 40 -4.53 2.82 -14.14
C TYR A 40 -3.94 2.14 -12.88
N ALA A 41 -4.25 0.86 -12.64
CA ALA A 41 -3.68 0.10 -11.54
C ALA A 41 -2.15 0.04 -11.60
N ARG A 42 -1.59 -0.21 -12.80
CA ARG A 42 -0.15 -0.14 -13.04
C ARG A 42 0.42 1.24 -12.71
N ALA A 43 -0.21 2.31 -13.19
CA ALA A 43 0.27 3.67 -12.94
C ALA A 43 0.24 4.05 -11.44
N VAL A 44 -0.78 3.58 -10.70
CA VAL A 44 -0.86 3.71 -9.24
C VAL A 44 0.33 2.99 -8.58
N LEU A 45 0.59 1.74 -8.95
CA LEU A 45 1.70 0.97 -8.41
C LEU A 45 3.07 1.57 -8.74
N GLU A 46 3.26 2.10 -9.94
CA GLU A 46 4.51 2.77 -10.31
C GLU A 46 4.71 4.04 -9.49
N ALA A 47 3.64 4.80 -9.19
CA ALA A 47 3.72 6.03 -8.41
C ALA A 47 3.88 5.80 -6.90
N CYS A 48 3.35 4.70 -6.37
CA CYS A 48 3.52 4.36 -4.96
C CYS A 48 4.90 3.74 -4.64
N LEU A 49 5.65 3.30 -5.65
CA LEU A 49 6.91 2.59 -5.44
C LEU A 49 8.01 3.54 -4.95
N PRO A 50 8.65 3.27 -3.79
CA PRO A 50 9.78 4.05 -3.31
C PRO A 50 10.97 3.97 -4.29
N PRO A 51 11.69 5.09 -4.53
CA PRO A 51 12.81 5.12 -5.46
C PRO A 51 14.02 4.30 -4.98
N ARG A 52 14.10 4.01 -3.67
CA ARG A 52 15.16 3.24 -3.01
C ARG A 52 14.56 2.38 -1.91
N PRO A 53 15.23 1.30 -1.46
CA PRO A 53 14.74 0.50 -0.35
C PRO A 53 14.58 1.37 0.89
N LEU A 54 13.52 1.14 1.64
CA LEU A 54 13.30 1.80 2.91
C LEU A 54 14.32 1.33 3.94
N ALA A 55 14.74 2.24 4.83
CA ALA A 55 15.65 1.90 5.91
C ALA A 55 15.01 0.90 6.89
N GLU A 56 13.71 1.08 7.14
CA GLU A 56 12.85 0.15 7.85
C GLU A 56 11.68 -0.21 6.95
N PRO A 57 11.36 -1.50 6.76
CA PRO A 57 10.20 -1.91 5.98
C PRO A 57 8.91 -1.31 6.54
N GLU A 58 7.99 -0.93 5.65
CA GLU A 58 6.66 -0.53 6.08
C GLU A 58 5.94 -1.74 6.71
N PRO A 59 5.31 -1.54 7.87
CA PRO A 59 4.46 -2.57 8.46
C PRO A 59 3.25 -2.84 7.54
N PRO A 60 2.74 -4.07 7.50
CA PRO A 60 1.58 -4.40 6.68
C PRO A 60 0.36 -3.55 7.09
N ALA A 61 -0.57 -3.27 6.15
CA ALA A 61 -1.91 -2.84 6.54
C ALA A 61 -2.50 -3.90 7.47
N GLU A 62 -2.71 -3.51 8.73
CA GLU A 62 -3.35 -4.34 9.72
C GLU A 62 -4.67 -4.89 9.15
N VAL A 63 -4.76 -6.22 9.13
CA VAL A 63 -6.02 -6.94 8.92
C VAL A 63 -7.01 -6.35 9.90
N ALA A 64 -8.16 -5.86 9.42
CA ALA A 64 -9.21 -5.33 10.27
C ALA A 64 -9.65 -6.41 11.27
N VAL A 65 -8.98 -6.51 12.42
CA VAL A 65 -9.37 -7.42 13.49
C VAL A 65 -10.59 -6.78 14.12
N HIS A 66 -11.74 -7.32 13.73
CA HIS A 66 -13.08 -6.95 14.21
C HIS A 66 -13.33 -7.34 15.67
N ASP A 67 -12.33 -7.34 16.56
CA ASP A 67 -12.53 -7.63 17.97
C ASP A 67 -12.11 -6.46 18.86
N SER A 68 -13.09 -5.62 19.14
CA SER A 68 -12.98 -4.30 19.74
C SER A 68 -12.96 -4.33 21.28
N SER A 69 -12.09 -5.13 21.91
CA SER A 69 -12.18 -5.27 23.39
C SER A 69 -10.92 -5.40 24.24
N GLU A 70 -9.69 -5.27 23.71
CA GLU A 70 -8.50 -5.36 24.57
C GLU A 70 -7.52 -4.18 24.46
N ASP A 71 -7.10 -3.69 25.63
CA ASP A 71 -5.95 -2.81 25.82
C ASP A 71 -4.71 -3.42 25.14
N GLY A 72 -4.09 -2.70 24.19
CA GLY A 72 -2.88 -3.18 23.50
C GLY A 72 -2.72 -2.80 22.02
N TYR A 73 -3.67 -2.04 21.46
CA TYR A 73 -3.53 -1.56 20.08
C TYR A 73 -2.31 -0.63 19.94
N PRO A 74 -1.52 -0.77 18.86
CA PRO A 74 -0.42 0.14 18.60
C PRO A 74 -0.90 1.59 18.48
N GLU A 75 -0.15 2.53 19.06
CA GLU A 75 -0.43 3.98 19.04
C GLU A 75 -0.77 4.52 17.63
N TRP A 76 -0.19 3.91 16.59
CA TRP A 76 -0.41 4.32 15.20
C TRP A 76 -1.86 4.12 14.72
N THR A 77 -2.67 3.26 15.36
CA THR A 77 -4.08 3.07 14.96
C THR A 77 -4.98 4.24 15.36
N GLU A 78 -4.67 4.91 16.48
CA GLU A 78 -5.32 6.16 16.87
C GLU A 78 -4.99 7.27 15.87
N ILE A 79 -3.72 7.37 15.46
CA ILE A 79 -3.29 8.34 14.44
C ILE A 79 -4.01 8.06 13.11
N ARG A 80 -4.09 6.80 12.69
CA ARG A 80 -4.86 6.40 11.50
C ARG A 80 -6.31 6.86 11.57
N THR A 81 -6.95 6.78 12.73
CA THR A 81 -8.33 7.28 12.94
C THR A 81 -8.42 8.78 12.69
N VAL A 82 -7.49 9.55 13.26
CA VAL A 82 -7.41 11.01 13.07
C VAL A 82 -7.22 11.37 11.59
N LEU A 83 -6.32 10.67 10.90
CA LEU A 83 -6.04 10.90 9.48
C LEU A 83 -7.26 10.58 8.61
N ARG A 84 -7.93 9.45 8.86
CA ARG A 84 -9.12 9.02 8.12
C ARG A 84 -10.25 10.05 8.20
N GLU A 85 -10.51 10.60 9.39
CA GLU A 85 -11.54 11.63 9.60
C GLU A 85 -11.25 12.91 8.81
N ARG A 86 -9.97 13.32 8.71
CA ARG A 86 -9.56 14.57 8.07
C ARG A 86 -9.32 14.43 6.56
N MET A 87 -8.92 13.23 6.13
CA MET A 87 -8.48 12.95 4.77
C MET A 87 -9.17 11.69 4.23
N PRO A 88 -10.51 11.69 4.07
CA PRO A 88 -11.25 10.47 3.70
C PRO A 88 -10.94 9.93 2.29
N TYR A 89 -10.20 10.67 1.47
CA TYR A 89 -9.78 10.28 0.12
C TYR A 89 -8.32 10.69 -0.11
N ALA A 90 -7.61 10.01 -1.02
CA ALA A 90 -6.23 10.31 -1.35
C ALA A 90 -6.01 11.77 -1.85
N ARG A 91 -6.95 12.32 -2.63
CA ARG A 91 -6.95 13.76 -3.00
C ARG A 91 -6.99 14.74 -1.82
N HIS A 92 -7.34 14.27 -0.62
CA HIS A 92 -7.38 15.10 0.58
C HIS A 92 -6.05 15.10 1.34
N VAL A 93 -5.06 14.30 0.92
CA VAL A 93 -3.75 14.24 1.54
C VAL A 93 -2.92 15.45 1.09
N THR A 94 -3.07 16.54 1.85
CA THR A 94 -2.38 17.82 1.66
C THR A 94 -1.54 18.17 2.89
N ALA A 95 -0.52 19.01 2.70
CA ALA A 95 0.37 19.45 3.79
C ALA A 95 -0.41 20.08 4.96
N GLU A 96 -1.42 20.87 4.64
CA GLU A 96 -2.25 21.60 5.61
C GLU A 96 -3.11 20.63 6.43
N ARG A 97 -3.74 19.65 5.79
CA ARG A 97 -4.54 18.64 6.49
C ARG A 97 -3.67 17.68 7.29
N MET A 98 -2.45 17.42 6.82
CA MET A 98 -1.47 16.63 7.55
C MET A 98 -1.00 17.36 8.81
N ALA A 99 -0.73 18.67 8.73
CA ALA A 99 -0.39 19.50 9.89
C ALA A 99 -1.56 19.62 10.89
N ASP A 100 -2.80 19.73 10.41
CA ASP A 100 -3.99 19.73 11.26
C ASP A 100 -4.22 18.38 11.96
N ALA A 101 -3.87 17.28 11.30
CA ALA A 101 -3.89 15.94 11.88
C ALA A 101 -2.77 15.75 12.92
N GLU A 102 -1.57 16.26 12.63
CA GLU A 102 -0.44 16.27 13.54
C GLU A 102 -0.79 17.02 14.84
N ALA A 103 -1.35 18.23 14.72
CA ALA A 103 -1.75 19.04 15.86
C ALA A 103 -2.85 18.38 16.71
N GLU A 104 -3.74 17.59 16.10
CA GLU A 104 -4.71 16.77 16.84
C GLU A 104 -4.02 15.61 17.56
N CYS A 105 -3.12 14.89 16.90
CA CYS A 105 -2.38 13.78 17.49
C CYS A 105 -1.55 14.26 18.69
N ALA A 106 -0.84 15.38 18.55
CA ALA A 106 -0.08 15.99 19.65
C ALA A 106 -0.99 16.39 20.83
N ARG A 107 -2.20 16.90 20.58
CA ARG A 107 -3.18 17.21 21.64
C ARG A 107 -3.67 15.96 22.39
N ARG A 108 -3.67 14.81 21.73
CA ARG A 108 -4.00 13.50 22.34
C ARG A 108 -2.81 12.86 23.04
N GLY A 109 -1.62 13.47 22.98
CA GLY A 109 -0.39 12.93 23.58
C GLY A 109 0.31 11.87 22.72
N LEU A 110 -0.02 11.80 21.42
CA LEU A 110 0.59 10.86 20.47
C LEU A 110 1.91 11.43 19.93
N THR A 111 2.82 10.53 19.55
CA THR A 111 4.12 10.86 18.98
C THR A 111 3.96 11.39 17.55
N THR A 112 4.52 12.57 17.27
CA THR A 112 4.42 13.25 15.97
C THR A 112 5.76 13.54 15.29
N ALA A 113 6.82 12.83 15.67
CA ALA A 113 8.11 12.98 14.98
C ALA A 113 7.96 12.58 13.49
N ASP A 114 8.47 13.44 12.60
CA ASP A 114 8.46 13.24 11.14
C ASP A 114 7.07 12.90 10.57
N PHE A 115 6.01 13.44 11.19
CA PHE A 115 4.62 13.04 10.96
C PHE A 115 4.22 13.06 9.48
N GLU A 116 4.47 14.18 8.78
CA GLU A 116 4.12 14.29 7.37
C GLU A 116 4.81 13.24 6.50
N GLU A 117 6.11 13.02 6.69
CA GLU A 117 6.89 12.06 5.92
C GLU A 117 6.41 10.62 6.20
N VAL A 118 6.32 10.25 7.47
CA VAL A 118 5.92 8.90 7.91
C VAL A 118 4.53 8.57 7.41
N TRP A 119 3.57 9.47 7.60
CA TRP A 119 2.17 9.19 7.27
C TRP A 119 1.88 9.31 5.78
N THR A 120 2.56 10.19 5.04
CA THR A 120 2.46 10.19 3.57
C THR A 120 2.97 8.87 3.00
N ARG A 121 4.11 8.37 3.50
CA ARG A 121 4.67 7.08 3.08
C ARG A 121 3.73 5.92 3.41
N ARG A 122 3.15 5.92 4.61
CA ARG A 122 2.25 4.85 5.06
C ARG A 122 0.92 4.82 4.31
N ILE A 123 0.34 5.99 4.02
CA ILE A 123 -0.86 6.08 3.17
C ILE A 123 -0.56 5.55 1.76
N THR A 124 0.60 5.91 1.22
CA THR A 124 1.06 5.44 -0.10
C THR A 124 1.23 3.92 -0.12
N ALA A 125 1.82 3.35 0.94
CA ALA A 125 1.97 1.90 1.10
C ALA A 125 0.61 1.19 1.16
N TRP A 126 -0.37 1.72 1.90
CA TRP A 126 -1.70 1.12 1.97
C TRP A 126 -2.43 1.12 0.63
N ILE A 127 -2.32 2.21 -0.14
CA ILE A 127 -2.88 2.25 -1.50
C ILE A 127 -2.21 1.17 -2.36
N ALA A 128 -0.88 1.05 -2.30
CA ALA A 128 -0.15 0.02 -3.05
C ALA A 128 -0.57 -1.40 -2.66
N GLU A 129 -0.72 -1.68 -1.36
CA GLU A 129 -1.17 -2.97 -0.85
C GLU A 129 -2.54 -3.34 -1.43
N GLN A 130 -3.53 -2.43 -1.38
CA GLN A 130 -4.84 -2.73 -1.94
C GLN A 130 -4.81 -2.92 -3.46
N THR A 131 -3.96 -2.16 -4.15
CA THR A 131 -3.77 -2.31 -5.60
C THR A 131 -3.16 -3.66 -5.94
N LEU A 132 -2.09 -4.06 -5.23
CA LEU A 132 -1.42 -5.35 -5.39
C LEU A 132 -2.35 -6.51 -5.06
N TYR A 133 -3.14 -6.37 -3.99
CA TYR A 133 -4.14 -7.36 -3.60
C TYR A 133 -5.16 -7.58 -4.71
N TRP A 134 -5.75 -6.50 -5.23
CA TRP A 134 -6.71 -6.60 -6.34
C TRP A 134 -6.08 -7.23 -7.59
N CYS A 135 -4.92 -6.72 -8.03
CA CYS A 135 -4.22 -7.27 -9.20
C CYS A 135 -3.84 -8.75 -9.02
N GLY A 136 -3.39 -9.16 -7.83
CA GLY A 136 -2.84 -10.49 -7.60
C GLY A 136 -3.86 -11.57 -7.22
N LEU A 137 -5.00 -11.18 -6.65
CA LEU A 137 -6.01 -12.12 -6.13
C LEU A 137 -7.38 -12.00 -6.80
N MET A 138 -7.72 -10.85 -7.39
CA MET A 138 -9.08 -10.59 -7.89
C MET A 138 -9.16 -10.55 -9.41
N VAL A 139 -8.06 -10.24 -10.11
CA VAL A 139 -8.02 -10.20 -11.58
C VAL A 139 -7.77 -11.60 -12.13
N ASP A 140 -8.69 -12.09 -12.97
CA ASP A 140 -8.62 -13.45 -13.53
C ASP A 140 -7.66 -13.54 -14.74
N ASP A 141 -7.50 -12.47 -15.52
CA ASP A 141 -6.62 -12.45 -16.70
C ASP A 141 -5.14 -12.22 -16.33
N GLU A 142 -4.47 -13.28 -15.86
CA GLU A 142 -3.03 -13.28 -15.56
C GLU A 142 -2.16 -12.85 -16.76
N ALA A 143 -2.60 -13.09 -18.00
CA ALA A 143 -1.85 -12.75 -19.19
C ALA A 143 -1.82 -11.23 -19.44
N ALA A 144 -2.88 -10.52 -19.07
CA ALA A 144 -2.93 -9.05 -19.13
C ALA A 144 -2.06 -8.37 -18.07
N LEU A 145 -1.81 -9.05 -16.95
CA LEU A 145 -0.95 -8.59 -15.84
C LEU A 145 0.53 -8.88 -16.07
N THR A 146 0.82 -9.95 -16.82
CA THR A 146 2.18 -10.39 -17.10
C THR A 146 2.82 -9.51 -18.20
N PRO A 147 4.09 -9.08 -18.04
CA PRO A 147 5.00 -9.33 -16.93
C PRO A 147 5.03 -8.20 -15.88
N TRP A 148 4.29 -7.11 -16.10
CA TRP A 148 4.48 -5.87 -15.36
C TRP A 148 4.12 -6.01 -13.87
N LEU A 149 3.10 -6.82 -13.53
CA LEU A 149 2.73 -7.05 -12.14
C LEU A 149 3.85 -7.77 -11.38
N MET A 150 4.49 -8.76 -12.00
CA MET A 150 5.56 -9.55 -11.37
C MET A 150 6.81 -8.71 -11.13
N ASP A 151 7.18 -7.87 -12.10
CA ASP A 151 8.30 -6.92 -11.96
C ASP A 151 8.02 -5.88 -10.87
N LEU A 152 6.79 -5.35 -10.79
CA LEU A 152 6.43 -4.42 -9.72
C LEU A 152 6.38 -5.11 -8.35
N ALA A 153 5.73 -6.26 -8.22
CA ALA A 153 5.62 -6.98 -6.96
C ALA A 153 7.01 -7.37 -6.40
N GLU A 154 7.92 -7.83 -7.26
CA GLU A 154 9.32 -8.06 -6.86
C GLU A 154 9.95 -6.78 -6.28
N ARG A 155 9.84 -5.65 -6.99
CA ARG A 155 10.38 -4.37 -6.52
C ARG A 155 9.72 -3.91 -5.22
N TYR A 156 8.43 -4.10 -5.02
CA TYR A 156 7.77 -3.76 -3.76
C TYR A 156 8.37 -4.54 -2.58
N ALA A 157 8.55 -5.85 -2.75
CA ALA A 157 9.22 -6.68 -1.75
C ALA A 157 10.67 -6.24 -1.49
N GLU A 158 11.47 -5.99 -2.54
CA GLU A 158 12.85 -5.51 -2.41
C GLU A 158 12.96 -4.11 -1.77
N ARG A 159 11.96 -3.25 -2.01
CA ARG A 159 11.93 -1.89 -1.47
C ARG A 159 11.40 -1.83 -0.05
N GLY A 160 10.89 -2.94 0.49
CA GLY A 160 10.35 -3.00 1.85
C GLY A 160 9.01 -2.27 2.00
N THR A 161 8.20 -2.19 0.96
CA THR A 161 6.86 -1.58 1.00
C THR A 161 5.84 -2.57 0.46
N ALA A 162 4.66 -2.68 1.10
CA ALA A 162 3.64 -3.65 0.73
C ALA A 162 4.18 -5.10 0.55
N ALA A 163 5.28 -5.44 1.23
CA ALA A 163 6.14 -6.56 0.84
C ALA A 163 5.42 -7.92 0.98
N ALA A 164 4.66 -8.10 2.07
CA ALA A 164 3.88 -9.30 2.28
C ALA A 164 2.81 -9.49 1.20
N THR A 165 2.08 -8.43 0.85
CA THR A 165 1.07 -8.45 -0.20
C THR A 165 1.68 -8.69 -1.57
N ALA A 166 2.85 -8.12 -1.84
CA ALA A 166 3.58 -8.34 -3.09
C ALA A 166 4.01 -9.81 -3.25
N VAL A 167 4.57 -10.42 -2.19
CA VAL A 167 4.87 -11.87 -2.17
C VAL A 167 3.60 -12.70 -2.30
N GLY A 168 2.50 -12.29 -1.66
CA GLY A 168 1.18 -12.91 -1.82
C GLY A 168 0.72 -12.92 -3.27
N ALA A 169 0.77 -11.77 -3.95
CA ALA A 169 0.41 -11.65 -5.36
C ALA A 169 1.27 -12.54 -6.28
N LEU A 170 2.59 -12.61 -6.04
CA LEU A 170 3.48 -13.52 -6.77
C LEU A 170 3.17 -15.00 -6.49
N THR A 171 2.72 -15.32 -5.29
CA THR A 171 2.36 -16.69 -4.90
C THR A 171 1.03 -17.11 -5.52
N CYS A 172 0.03 -16.22 -5.55
CA CYS A 172 -1.25 -16.46 -6.21
C CYS A 172 -1.10 -16.65 -7.72
N THR A 173 -0.16 -15.92 -8.35
CA THR A 173 0.11 -15.99 -9.80
C THR A 173 1.25 -16.96 -10.15
N ARG A 174 1.56 -17.95 -9.30
CA ARG A 174 2.71 -18.85 -9.47
C ARG A 174 2.63 -19.77 -10.71
N SER A 175 1.46 -19.93 -11.29
CA SER A 175 1.26 -20.51 -12.64
C SER A 175 2.19 -19.86 -13.66
N ALA A 176 2.35 -18.54 -13.60
CA ALA A 176 3.22 -17.76 -14.47
C ALA A 176 4.72 -18.05 -14.22
N PRO A 177 5.51 -18.32 -15.28
CA PRO A 177 6.96 -18.48 -15.17
C PRO A 177 7.67 -17.29 -14.51
N GLU A 178 7.21 -16.07 -14.81
CA GLU A 178 7.74 -14.81 -14.30
C GLU A 178 7.58 -14.71 -12.78
N SER A 179 6.43 -15.11 -12.23
CA SER A 179 6.20 -15.12 -10.78
C SER A 179 7.11 -16.11 -10.06
N ARG A 180 7.31 -17.31 -10.63
CA ARG A 180 8.29 -18.26 -10.08
C ARG A 180 9.71 -17.72 -10.09
N ALA A 181 10.09 -17.04 -11.18
CA ALA A 181 11.41 -16.46 -11.31
C ALA A 181 11.64 -15.32 -10.30
N ALA A 182 10.63 -14.45 -10.10
CA ALA A 182 10.66 -13.39 -9.10
C ALA A 182 10.77 -13.96 -7.67
N LEU A 183 9.93 -14.94 -7.30
CA LEU A 183 10.00 -15.60 -5.99
C LEU A 183 11.36 -16.28 -5.74
N ALA A 184 11.98 -16.85 -6.78
CA ALA A 184 13.31 -17.44 -6.68
C ALA A 184 14.41 -16.38 -6.43
N ARG A 185 14.32 -15.22 -7.10
CA ARG A 185 15.23 -14.09 -6.86
C ARG A 185 15.06 -13.50 -5.47
N LEU A 186 13.82 -13.27 -5.04
CA LEU A 186 13.51 -12.78 -3.69
C LEU A 186 14.02 -13.73 -2.61
N ALA A 187 13.85 -15.05 -2.76
CA ALA A 187 14.39 -16.01 -1.80
C ALA A 187 15.93 -15.99 -1.69
N ALA A 188 16.62 -15.52 -2.73
CA ALA A 188 18.07 -15.35 -2.72
C ALA A 188 18.50 -13.94 -2.25
N HIS A 189 17.56 -13.04 -1.96
CA HIS A 189 17.84 -11.66 -1.60
C HIS A 189 18.14 -11.53 -0.10
N GLU A 190 19.39 -11.24 0.25
CA GLU A 190 19.86 -11.16 1.65
C GLU A 190 19.26 -9.99 2.45
N GLY A 191 18.80 -8.93 1.77
CA GLY A 191 18.24 -7.74 2.39
C GLY A 191 16.78 -7.87 2.85
N LEU A 192 16.11 -9.01 2.65
CA LEU A 192 14.71 -9.17 3.00
C LEU A 192 14.51 -9.45 4.51
N PRO A 193 13.49 -8.84 5.14
CA PRO A 193 13.08 -9.20 6.50
C PRO A 193 12.79 -10.69 6.63
N THR A 194 13.00 -11.23 7.83
CA THR A 194 12.83 -12.67 8.10
C THR A 194 11.40 -13.12 7.80
N GLU A 195 10.41 -12.32 8.19
CA GLU A 195 8.99 -12.60 8.01
C GLU A 195 8.63 -12.72 6.53
N ILE A 196 9.23 -11.88 5.67
CA ILE A 196 9.03 -11.94 4.22
C ILE A 196 9.70 -13.19 3.62
N ARG A 197 10.87 -13.57 4.12
CA ARG A 197 11.54 -14.81 3.70
C ARG A 197 10.72 -16.06 4.06
N GLU A 198 10.17 -16.10 5.27
CA GLU A 198 9.27 -17.16 5.72
C GLU A 198 8.02 -17.26 4.82
N LEU A 199 7.38 -16.12 4.49
CA LEU A 199 6.24 -16.11 3.56
C LEU A 199 6.57 -16.71 2.18
N ILE A 200 7.78 -16.46 1.66
CA ILE A 200 8.22 -17.03 0.39
C ILE A 200 8.42 -18.54 0.51
N GLU A 201 8.95 -19.01 1.64
CA GLU A 201 9.18 -20.44 1.91
C GLU A 201 7.87 -21.20 2.12
N ASP A 202 6.95 -20.67 2.93
CA ASP A 202 5.63 -21.25 3.16
C ASP A 202 4.82 -21.32 1.87
N GLY A 203 4.90 -20.26 1.06
CA GLY A 203 4.30 -20.25 -0.25
C GLY A 203 4.80 -21.37 -1.17
N ARG A 204 5.95 -22.01 -0.92
CA ARG A 204 6.50 -23.16 -1.70
C ARG A 204 5.89 -24.52 -1.35
N SER A 205 5.26 -24.65 -0.17
CA SER A 205 4.61 -25.87 0.29
C SER A 205 3.30 -26.14 -0.46
#